data_AF-A0A258BP98-F1
#
_entry.id   AF-A0A258BP98-F1
#
_cell.length_a   1.000
_cell.length_b   1.000
_cell.length_c   1.000
_cell.angle_alpha   90.00
_cell.angle_beta   90.00
_cell.angle_gamma   90.00
#
_symmetry.space_group_name_H-M   'P 1'
#
loop_
_entity.id
_entity.type
_entity.pdbx_description
1 polymer ?
#
loop_
_entity_poly.entity_id
_entity_poly.type
_entity_poly.pdbx_seq_one_letter_code
_entity_poly.pdbx_strand_id
1 'polypeptide(L)'
;MRLHDRRALLAALVILAAYCALVGAVILLIAGIFGIAPPHDPSPLMHLGLTVTGWLMGWRLLSRACWTSHVYGWRQGLLSIPRTFVANVITIAAMRRAIRLYRDQLRSGTILWEKTHHRFPAQSHEADAVAA
;
A
#
# COMPACT_ATOMS: atom_id res chain seq x y z
N MET A 1 6.10 -11.45 19.80
CA MET A 1 6.81 -10.87 18.63
C MET A 1 6.38 -11.43 17.25
N ARG A 2 5.91 -12.68 17.08
CA ARG A 2 5.56 -13.27 15.75
C ARG A 2 4.32 -12.71 15.01
N LEU A 3 3.44 -11.96 15.69
CA LEU A 3 2.20 -11.43 15.11
C LEU A 3 2.38 -10.09 14.37
N HIS A 4 3.47 -9.35 14.66
CA HIS A 4 3.67 -8.02 14.07
C HIS A 4 3.90 -8.10 12.56
N ASP A 5 4.66 -9.10 12.09
CA ASP A 5 4.94 -9.30 10.67
C ASP A 5 3.70 -9.70 9.85
N ARG A 6 2.75 -10.40 10.49
CA ARG A 6 1.50 -10.81 9.83
C ARG A 6 0.50 -9.67 9.68
N ARG A 7 0.59 -8.62 10.51
CA ARG A 7 -0.28 -7.44 10.39
C ARG A 7 -0.08 -6.73 9.06
N ALA A 8 1.14 -6.74 8.52
CA ALA A 8 1.43 -6.15 7.21
C ALA A 8 0.67 -6.84 6.07
N LEU A 9 0.55 -8.18 6.11
CA LEU A 9 -0.21 -8.95 5.12
C LEU A 9 -1.72 -8.65 5.20
N LEU A 10 -2.29 -8.64 6.41
CA LEU A 10 -3.70 -8.31 6.62
C LEU A 10 -4.00 -6.87 6.19
N ALA A 11 -3.14 -5.92 6.55
CA ALA A 11 -3.28 -4.52 6.13
C ALA A 11 -3.27 -4.41 4.60
N ALA A 12 -2.38 -5.13 3.91
CA ALA A 12 -2.33 -5.12 2.45
C ALA A 12 -3.62 -5.66 1.80
N LEU A 13 -4.25 -6.69 2.39
CA LEU A 13 -5.53 -7.23 1.91
C LEU A 13 -6.66 -6.23 2.10
N VAL A 14 -6.73 -5.58 3.27
CA VAL A 14 -7.71 -4.53 3.56
C VAL A 14 -7.54 -3.35 2.60
N ILE A 15 -6.31 -2.91 2.36
CA ILE A 15 -6.00 -1.83 1.41
C ILE A 15 -6.45 -2.22 0.00
N LEU A 16 -6.16 -3.46 -0.45
CA LEU A 16 -6.59 -3.94 -1.76
C LEU A 16 -8.13 -3.94 -1.88
N ALA A 17 -8.83 -4.48 -0.88
CA ALA A 17 -10.29 -4.49 -0.86
C ALA A 17 -10.88 -3.08 -0.88
N ALA A 18 -10.29 -2.14 -0.12
CA ALA A 18 -10.70 -0.73 -0.13
C ALA A 18 -10.51 -0.07 -1.50
N TYR A 19 -9.40 -0.33 -2.20
CA TYR A 19 -9.21 0.18 -3.57
C TYR A 19 -10.19 -0.45 -4.57
N CYS A 20 -10.46 -1.75 -4.48
CA CYS A 20 -11.47 -2.39 -5.33
C CYS A 20 -12.86 -1.79 -5.09
N ALA A 21 -13.23 -1.58 -3.82
CA ALA A 21 -14.49 -0.95 -3.45
C ALA A 21 -14.58 0.49 -3.96
N LEU A 22 -13.51 1.27 -3.84
CA LEU A 22 -13.44 2.64 -4.37
C LEU A 22 -13.62 2.66 -5.89
N VAL A 23 -12.90 1.80 -6.61
CA VAL A 23 -13.02 1.71 -8.08
C VAL A 23 -14.43 1.27 -8.48
N GLY A 24 -15.00 0.26 -7.83
CA GLY A 24 -16.38 -0.18 -8.07
C GLY A 24 -17.40 0.93 -7.82
N ALA A 25 -17.25 1.67 -6.72
CA ALA A 25 -18.12 2.81 -6.40
C ALA A 25 -18.03 3.92 -7.46
N VAL A 26 -16.83 4.25 -7.94
CA VAL A 26 -16.63 5.22 -9.02
C VAL A 26 -17.25 4.75 -10.34
N ILE A 27 -17.10 3.47 -10.69
CA ILE A 27 -17.72 2.89 -11.89
C ILE A 27 -19.25 2.98 -11.80
N LEU A 28 -19.83 2.59 -10.67
CA LEU A 28 -21.29 2.67 -10.45
C LEU A 28 -21.79 4.12 -10.49
N LEU A 29 -21.05 5.05 -9.90
CA LEU A 29 -21.36 6.48 -9.97
C LEU A 29 -21.39 6.99 -11.41
N ILE A 30 -20.36 6.68 -12.20
CA ILE A 30 -20.27 7.06 -13.61
C ILE A 30 -21.41 6.41 -14.40
N ALA A 31 -21.65 5.12 -14.23
CA ALA A 31 -22.74 4.40 -14.90
C ALA A 31 -24.12 4.99 -14.56
N GLY A 32 -24.32 5.45 -13.33
CA GLY A 32 -25.53 6.15 -12.89
C GLY A 32 -25.69 7.53 -13.54
N ILE A 33 -24.61 8.31 -13.67
CA ILE A 33 -24.62 9.61 -14.38
C ILE A 33 -25.05 9.43 -15.84
N PHE A 34 -24.63 8.34 -16.49
CA PHE A 34 -24.99 8.03 -17.88
C PHE A 34 -26.32 7.25 -18.01
N GLY A 35 -27.02 6.94 -16.93
CA GLY A 35 -28.28 6.18 -16.95
C GLY A 35 -28.14 4.72 -17.44
N ILE A 36 -26.93 4.18 -17.46
CA ILE A 36 -26.62 2.82 -17.93
C ILE A 36 -26.98 1.77 -16.87
N ALA A 37 -26.88 2.15 -15.59
CA ALA A 37 -27.16 1.29 -14.46
C ALA A 37 -28.42 1.76 -13.71
N PRO A 38 -29.29 0.84 -13.24
CA PRO A 38 -30.39 1.21 -12.36
C PRO A 38 -29.85 1.85 -11.08
N PRO A 39 -30.61 2.77 -10.46
CA PRO A 39 -30.22 3.36 -9.17
C PRO A 39 -30.04 2.22 -8.17
N HIS A 40 -28.78 2.00 -7.78
CA HIS A 40 -28.45 0.97 -6.82
C HIS A 40 -28.52 1.62 -5.45
N ASP A 41 -29.53 1.27 -4.65
CA ASP A 41 -29.57 1.65 -3.24
C ASP A 41 -28.57 0.77 -2.47
N PRO A 42 -27.42 1.30 -2.02
CA PRO A 42 -26.49 0.52 -1.22
C PRO A 42 -27.13 0.19 0.12
N SER A 43 -26.89 -1.02 0.61
CA SER A 43 -27.36 -1.42 1.94
C SER A 43 -26.83 -0.43 3.00
N PRO A 44 -27.57 -0.21 4.10
CA PRO A 44 -27.14 0.71 5.16
C PRO A 44 -25.74 0.39 5.70
N LEU A 45 -25.40 -0.90 5.80
CA LEU A 45 -24.08 -1.38 6.20
C LEU A 45 -22.98 -1.01 5.19
N MET A 46 -23.27 -1.13 3.88
CA MET A 46 -22.31 -0.76 2.84
C MET A 46 -22.07 0.75 2.83
N HIS A 47 -23.12 1.56 2.97
CA HIS A 47 -23.00 3.01 3.11
C HIS A 47 -22.20 3.41 4.35
N LEU A 48 -22.47 2.79 5.50
CA LEU A 48 -21.70 3.01 6.72
C LEU A 48 -20.23 2.61 6.54
N GLY A 49 -19.97 1.46 5.94
CA GLY A 49 -18.61 0.97 5.68
C GLY A 49 -17.81 1.91 4.78
N LEU A 50 -18.41 2.37 3.68
CA LEU A 50 -17.79 3.33 2.75
C LEU A 50 -17.54 4.69 3.42
N THR A 51 -18.50 5.21 4.17
CA THR A 51 -18.36 6.52 4.84
C THR A 51 -17.29 6.48 5.93
N VAL A 52 -17.29 5.47 6.80
CA VAL A 52 -16.27 5.28 7.84
C VAL A 52 -14.89 5.08 7.22
N THR A 53 -14.78 4.24 6.17
CA THR A 53 -13.50 3.99 5.48
C THR A 53 -12.98 5.27 4.81
N GLY A 54 -13.85 6.02 4.14
CA GLY A 54 -13.52 7.30 3.52
C GLY A 54 -13.06 8.34 4.54
N TRP A 55 -13.76 8.43 5.68
CA TRP A 55 -13.40 9.34 6.77
C TRP A 55 -12.04 8.99 7.39
N LEU A 56 -11.79 7.71 7.69
CA LEU A 56 -10.51 7.24 8.22
C LEU A 56 -9.35 7.48 7.23
N MET A 57 -9.58 7.30 5.93
CA MET A 57 -8.61 7.62 4.89
C MET A 57 -8.31 9.12 4.85
N GLY A 58 -9.34 9.96 4.90
CA GLY A 58 -9.22 11.42 4.96
C GLY A 58 -8.44 11.88 6.19
N TRP A 59 -8.79 11.37 7.37
CA TRP A 59 -8.08 11.63 8.62
C TRP A 59 -6.59 11.28 8.54
N ARG A 60 -6.25 10.13 7.95
CA ARG A 60 -4.88 9.67 7.77
C ARG A 60 -4.10 10.59 6.81
N LEU A 61 -4.69 10.97 5.68
CA LEU A 61 -4.07 11.88 4.71
C LEU A 61 -3.84 13.27 5.32
N LEU A 62 -4.84 13.80 6.03
CA LEU A 62 -4.77 15.09 6.69
C LEU A 62 -3.69 15.09 7.78
N SER A 63 -3.69 14.08 8.65
CA SER A 63 -2.66 13.93 9.69
C SER A 63 -1.26 13.93 9.08
N ARG A 64 -1.05 13.10 8.05
CA ARG A 64 0.25 13.03 7.36
C ARG A 64 0.63 14.36 6.71
N ALA A 65 -0.29 15.01 6.01
CA ALA A 65 -0.04 16.28 5.35
C ALA A 65 0.27 17.40 6.37
N CYS A 66 -0.46 17.44 7.50
CA CYS A 66 -0.24 18.42 8.58
C CYS A 66 1.16 18.28 9.18
N TRP A 67 1.51 17.08 9.64
CA TRP A 67 2.83 16.82 10.23
C TRP A 67 3.97 16.99 9.23
N THR A 68 3.80 16.56 7.98
CA THR A 68 4.83 16.74 6.95
C THR A 68 4.99 18.22 6.59
N SER A 69 3.88 18.98 6.54
CA SER A 69 3.93 20.44 6.31
C SER A 69 4.63 21.18 7.44
N HIS A 70 4.38 20.76 8.69
CA HIS A 70 5.00 21.36 9.86
C HIS A 70 6.53 21.19 9.87
N VAL A 71 7.04 20.06 9.40
CA VAL A 71 8.48 19.78 9.41
C VAL A 71 9.19 20.23 8.12
N TYR A 72 8.57 20.05 6.95
CA TYR A 72 9.23 20.21 5.64
C TYR A 72 8.58 21.28 4.75
N GLY A 73 7.58 22.01 5.26
CA GLY A 73 6.83 23.02 4.53
C GLY A 73 5.66 22.47 3.70
N TRP A 74 4.73 23.38 3.35
CA TRP A 74 3.45 23.03 2.72
C TRP A 74 3.59 22.26 1.39
N ARG A 75 4.64 22.53 0.59
CA ARG A 75 4.91 21.81 -0.67
C ARG A 75 5.15 20.33 -0.43
N GLN A 76 5.91 20.00 0.60
CA GLN A 76 6.17 18.60 0.97
C GLN A 76 4.97 17.94 1.63
N GLY A 77 4.16 18.72 2.34
CA GLY A 77 2.82 18.33 2.79
C GLY A 77 1.93 17.85 1.65
N LEU A 78 1.81 18.66 0.59
CA LEU A 78 1.00 18.31 -0.59
C LEU A 78 1.54 17.06 -1.29
N LEU A 79 2.86 16.96 -1.46
CA LEU A 79 3.52 15.79 -2.05
C LEU A 79 3.39 14.51 -1.19
N SER A 80 3.03 14.62 0.08
CA SER A 80 2.82 13.46 0.97
C SER A 80 1.55 12.67 0.63
N ILE A 81 0.56 13.32 0.00
CA ILE A 81 -0.71 12.72 -0.41
C ILE A 81 -0.48 11.70 -1.55
N PRO A 82 0.07 12.07 -2.73
CA PRO A 82 0.34 11.11 -3.80
C PRO A 82 1.35 10.04 -3.37
N ARG A 83 2.32 10.39 -2.51
CA ARG A 83 3.26 9.42 -1.92
C ARG A 83 2.57 8.32 -1.13
N THR A 84 1.43 8.60 -0.50
CA THR A 84 0.66 7.60 0.25
C THR A 84 0.00 6.58 -0.68
N PHE A 85 -0.48 7.01 -1.84
CA PHE A 85 -0.98 6.10 -2.87
C PHE A 85 0.12 5.14 -3.36
N VAL A 86 1.29 5.67 -3.70
CA VAL A 86 2.45 4.86 -4.13
C VAL A 86 2.85 3.87 -3.05
N ALA A 87 2.90 4.28 -1.78
CA ALA A 87 3.21 3.39 -0.66
C ALA A 87 2.20 2.24 -0.51
N ASN A 88 0.91 2.50 -0.75
CA ASN A 88 -0.12 1.46 -0.73
C ASN A 88 0.07 0.46 -1.88
N VAL A 89 0.39 0.93 -3.09
CA VAL A 89 0.70 0.05 -4.24
C VAL A 89 1.90 -0.85 -3.93
N ILE A 90 2.97 -0.27 -3.36
CA ILE A 90 4.15 -1.04 -2.93
C ILE A 90 3.76 -2.10 -1.88
N THR A 91 2.87 -1.75 -0.95
CA THR A 91 2.39 -2.67 0.10
C THR A 91 1.64 -3.87 -0.49
N ILE A 92 0.76 -3.63 -1.47
CA ILE A 92 0.05 -4.70 -2.20
C ILE A 92 1.04 -5.57 -2.99
N ALA A 93 2.00 -4.95 -3.69
CA ALA A 93 3.02 -5.66 -4.45
C ALA A 93 3.92 -6.53 -3.56
N ALA A 94 4.30 -6.00 -2.39
CA ALA A 94 5.08 -6.71 -1.38
C ALA A 94 4.31 -7.91 -0.81
N MET A 95 3.02 -7.75 -0.49
CA MET A 95 2.16 -8.85 -0.05
C MET A 95 2.07 -9.95 -1.11
N ARG A 96 1.85 -9.60 -2.39
CA ARG A 96 1.88 -10.57 -3.50
C ARG A 96 3.21 -11.32 -3.58
N ARG A 97 4.34 -10.62 -3.42
CA ARG A 97 5.69 -11.25 -3.41
C ARG A 97 5.83 -12.20 -2.23
N ALA A 98 5.43 -11.78 -1.04
CA ALA A 98 5.51 -12.59 0.18
C ALA A 98 4.69 -13.87 0.08
N ILE A 99 3.47 -13.81 -0.48
CA ILE A 99 2.62 -14.99 -0.70
C ILE A 99 3.28 -15.97 -1.67
N ARG A 100 3.88 -15.49 -2.77
CA ARG A 100 4.59 -16.34 -3.72
C ARG A 100 5.79 -17.03 -3.06
N LEU A 101 6.64 -16.27 -2.38
CA LEU A 101 7.79 -16.82 -1.66
C LEU A 101 7.36 -17.87 -0.63
N TYR A 102 6.32 -17.59 0.15
CA TYR A 102 5.81 -18.54 1.14
C TYR A 102 5.29 -19.83 0.49
N ARG A 103 4.54 -19.74 -0.60
CA ARG A 103 4.06 -20.90 -1.36
C ARG A 103 5.22 -21.73 -1.92
N ASP A 104 6.24 -21.07 -2.44
CA ASP A 104 7.37 -21.75 -3.08
C ASP A 104 8.28 -22.40 -2.01
N GLN A 105 8.44 -21.79 -0.83
CA GLN A 105 9.10 -22.41 0.33
C GLN A 105 8.35 -23.63 0.85
N LEU A 106 7.00 -23.59 0.89
CA LEU A 106 6.20 -24.72 1.31
C LEU A 106 6.32 -25.92 0.35
N ARG A 107 6.48 -25.66 -0.96
CA ARG A 107 6.65 -26.70 -1.98
C ARG A 107 8.05 -27.29 -2.01
N SER A 108 9.07 -26.45 -1.86
CA SER A 108 10.48 -26.86 -1.94
C SER A 108 11.04 -27.39 -0.62
N GLY A 109 10.37 -27.12 0.51
CA GLY A 109 10.87 -27.43 1.86
C GLY A 109 12.10 -26.61 2.26
N THR A 110 12.59 -25.72 1.39
CA THR A 110 13.79 -24.91 1.61
C THR A 110 13.39 -23.49 1.99
N ILE A 111 13.83 -23.05 3.17
CA ILE A 111 13.57 -21.69 3.64
C ILE A 111 14.63 -20.76 3.06
N LEU A 112 14.25 -19.94 2.07
CA LEU A 112 15.13 -18.93 1.49
C LEU A 112 15.14 -17.68 2.38
N TRP A 113 16.21 -17.48 3.15
CA TRP A 113 16.43 -16.26 3.94
C TRP A 113 17.22 -15.24 3.09
N GLU A 114 16.51 -14.35 2.40
CA GLU A 114 17.13 -13.22 1.70
C GLU A 114 17.55 -12.14 2.72
N LYS A 115 18.83 -12.12 3.06
CA LYS A 115 19.41 -11.03 3.84
C LYS A 115 19.64 -9.82 2.93
N THR A 116 19.28 -8.61 3.37
CA THR A 116 19.61 -7.38 2.65
C THR A 116 21.11 -7.32 2.41
N HIS A 117 21.55 -7.28 1.15
CA HIS A 117 22.96 -7.09 0.83
C HIS A 117 23.41 -5.71 1.30
N HIS A 118 24.28 -5.67 2.31
CA HIS A 118 24.85 -4.42 2.79
C HIS A 118 26.08 -4.11 1.93
N ARG A 119 26.05 -2.99 1.22
CA ARG A 119 27.27 -2.42 0.62
C ARG A 119 27.93 -1.54 1.67
N PHE A 120 29.12 -1.95 2.11
CA PHE A 120 29.96 -1.14 2.98
C PHE A 120 30.91 -0.28 2.13
N PRO A 121 31.13 1.00 2.48
CA PRO A 121 31.94 1.93 1.66
C PRO A 121 33.40 1.48 1.40
N ALA A 122 33.94 0.55 2.18
CA ALA A 122 35.31 0.06 2.01
C ALA A 122 35.49 -0.95 0.87
N GLN A 123 34.44 -1.70 0.48
CA GLN A 123 34.55 -2.79 -0.51
C GLN A 123 34.50 -2.31 -1.97
N SER A 124 34.16 -1.04 -2.23
CA SER A 124 34.18 -0.47 -3.58
C SER A 124 35.55 0.00 -4.02
N HIS A 125 36.49 0.26 -3.10
CA HIS A 125 37.82 0.77 -3.47
C HIS A 125 38.79 -0.33 -3.94
N GLU A 126 38.68 -1.55 -3.43
CA GLU A 126 39.55 -2.68 -3.85
C GLU A 126 39.17 -3.27 -5.21
N ALA A 127 37.90 -3.20 -5.61
CA ALA A 127 37.45 -3.71 -6.91
C ALA A 127 37.93 -2.84 -8.09
N ASP A 128 38.00 -1.52 -7.90
CA ASP A 128 38.48 -0.59 -8.92
C ASP A 128 40.02 -0.59 -9.02
N ALA A 129 40.73 -0.95 -7.94
CA ALA A 129 42.20 -1.03 -7.91
C ALA A 129 42.77 -2.33 -8.52
N VAL A 130 41.99 -3.41 -8.58
CA VAL A 130 42.40 -4.70 -9.19
C VAL A 130 42.10 -4.72 -10.71
N ALA A 131 41.29 -3.79 -11.21
CA ALA A 131 40.96 -3.65 -12.62
C ALA A 131 41.83 -2.63 -13.39
N ALA A 132 42.81 -2.00 -12.73
CA ALA A 132 43.79 -1.06 -13.31
C ALA A 132 45.19 -1.68 -13.37
#